data_AF-A0AAN8SWZ5-F1
#
_entry.id   AF-A0AAN8SWZ5-F1
#
_cell.length_a   1.000
_cell.length_b   1.000
_cell.length_c   1.000
_cell.angle_alpha   90.00
_cell.angle_beta   90.00
_cell.angle_gamma   90.00
#
_symmetry.space_group_name_H-M   'P 1'
#
loop_
_entity.id
_entity.type
_entity.pdbx_description
1 polymer ?
#
loop_
_entity_poly.entity_id
_entity_poly.type
_entity_poly.pdbx_seq_one_letter_code
_entity_poly.pdbx_strand_id
1 'polypeptide(L)'
;MDVADSGSATWFLQDLANEQEADGATITEQSAVFEAPGLCYRNMPAVITTAVGQMVYLANIRLKEVETDVLITAYETLVIYPLSESATAVGAGMAVPAAQSGVMPMAEVFKLAASSFKVYKWSLFGSAAAA
;
A
#
# COMPACT_ATOMS: atom_id res chain seq x y z
N MET A 1 -11.39 17.75 0.32
CA MET A 1 -10.72 18.13 -0.94
C MET A 1 -10.95 16.98 -1.90
N ASP A 2 -11.43 17.23 -3.11
CA ASP A 2 -11.63 16.15 -4.08
C ASP A 2 -10.29 15.81 -4.74
N VAL A 3 -9.79 14.59 -4.48
CA VAL A 3 -8.51 14.11 -5.01
C VAL A 3 -8.81 13.18 -6.17
N ALA A 4 -8.30 13.50 -7.36
CA ALA A 4 -8.45 12.66 -8.54
C ALA A 4 -7.87 11.27 -8.32
N ASP A 5 -8.45 10.25 -8.94
CA ASP A 5 -8.05 8.85 -8.77
C ASP A 5 -6.53 8.68 -8.95
N SER A 6 -5.97 9.24 -10.01
CA SER A 6 -4.53 9.18 -10.35
C SER A 6 -3.59 9.79 -9.31
N GLY A 7 -4.07 10.73 -8.50
CA GLY A 7 -3.31 11.37 -7.43
C GLY A 7 -3.59 10.78 -6.05
N SER A 8 -4.57 9.88 -5.92
CA SER A 8 -5.11 9.49 -4.62
C SER A 8 -4.09 8.71 -3.76
N ALA A 9 -3.40 7.72 -4.31
CA ALA A 9 -2.35 7.01 -3.57
C ALA A 9 -1.20 7.93 -3.15
N THR A 10 -0.77 8.86 -4.02
CA THR A 10 0.29 9.83 -3.68
C THR A 10 -0.17 10.76 -2.56
N TRP A 11 -1.41 11.22 -2.61
CA TRP A 11 -1.97 12.08 -1.58
C TRP A 11 -1.99 11.37 -0.22
N PHE A 12 -2.49 10.12 -0.16
CA PHE A 12 -2.50 9.33 1.07
C PHE A 12 -1.09 8.98 1.57
N LEU A 13 -0.15 8.75 0.66
CA LEU A 13 1.24 8.50 1.05
C LEU A 13 1.87 9.74 1.70
N GLN A 14 1.59 10.93 1.17
CA GLN A 14 2.04 12.18 1.76
C GLN A 14 1.37 12.46 3.11
N ASP A 15 0.06 12.21 3.20
CA ASP A 15 -0.70 12.34 4.45
C ASP A 15 -0.11 11.44 5.54
N LEU A 16 0.11 10.16 5.21
CA LEU A 16 0.78 9.20 6.09
C LEU A 16 2.20 9.65 6.48
N ALA A 17 2.98 10.19 5.55
CA ALA A 17 4.33 10.69 5.86
C ALA A 17 4.29 11.87 6.84
N ASN A 18 3.36 12.80 6.64
CA ASN A 18 3.16 13.95 7.53
C ASN A 18 2.74 13.50 8.94
N GLU A 19 1.82 12.54 9.04
CA GLU A 19 1.36 11.99 10.33
C GLU A 19 2.48 11.25 11.08
N GLN A 20 3.41 10.62 10.37
CA GLN A 20 4.55 9.92 10.96
C GLN A 20 5.76 10.84 11.23
N GLU A 21 5.61 12.16 11.06
CA GLU A 21 6.70 13.14 11.12
C GLU A 21 7.90 12.74 10.25
N ALA A 22 7.64 12.02 9.16
CA ALA A 22 8.62 11.54 8.20
C ALA A 22 8.88 12.61 7.13
N ASP A 23 9.13 13.85 7.59
CA ASP A 23 9.41 15.00 6.74
C ASP A 23 10.63 14.70 5.85
N GLY A 24 10.38 14.52 4.56
CA GLY A 24 11.40 14.15 3.56
C GLY A 24 11.32 12.71 3.05
N ALA A 25 10.27 11.95 3.39
CA ALA A 25 9.96 10.70 2.69
C ALA A 25 9.79 10.98 1.20
N THR A 26 10.82 10.68 0.42
CA THR A 26 10.81 10.92 -1.02
C THR A 26 9.89 9.88 -1.67
N ILE A 27 8.86 10.36 -2.36
CA ILE A 27 8.12 9.54 -3.30
C ILE A 27 9.14 9.03 -4.31
N THR A 28 9.40 7.73 -4.28
CA THR A 28 10.43 7.10 -5.10
C THR A 28 9.83 6.72 -6.45
N GLU A 29 8.59 6.26 -6.47
CA GLU A 29 7.86 5.93 -7.70
C GLU A 29 6.35 6.23 -7.56
N GLN A 30 5.75 6.73 -8.64
CA GLN A 30 4.31 6.85 -8.81
C GLN A 30 3.86 5.82 -9.84
N SER A 31 2.90 4.95 -9.51
CA SER A 31 2.51 3.87 -10.45
C SER A 31 1.00 3.75 -10.64
N ALA A 32 0.64 3.97 -11.90
CA ALA A 32 -0.53 3.61 -12.69
C ALA A 32 -1.90 3.43 -12.02
N VAL A 33 -2.90 3.98 -12.69
CA VAL A 33 -4.32 3.78 -12.39
C VAL A 33 -4.79 2.51 -13.07
N PHE A 34 -5.31 1.57 -12.30
CA PHE A 34 -5.88 0.33 -12.81
C PHE A 34 -7.34 0.23 -12.37
N GLU A 35 -8.25 0.00 -13.31
CA GLU A 35 -9.59 -0.47 -12.97
C GLU A 35 -9.51 -1.93 -12.51
N ALA A 36 -10.32 -2.29 -11.52
CA ALA A 36 -10.47 -3.65 -11.04
C ALA A 36 -11.88 -4.16 -11.35
N PRO A 37 -12.16 -4.67 -12.57
CA PRO A 37 -13.50 -5.11 -12.98
C PRO A 37 -14.11 -6.20 -12.08
N GLY A 38 -13.26 -7.04 -11.48
CA GLY A 38 -13.67 -8.09 -10.54
C GLY A 38 -14.02 -7.57 -9.14
N LEU A 39 -13.75 -6.30 -8.85
CA LEU A 39 -14.10 -5.61 -7.61
C LEU A 39 -15.12 -4.51 -7.94
N CYS A 40 -16.35 -4.93 -8.20
CA CYS A 40 -17.42 -4.04 -8.65
C CYS A 40 -18.67 -4.20 -7.77
N TYR A 41 -19.37 -3.08 -7.59
CA TYR A 41 -20.69 -3.05 -6.94
C TYR A 41 -21.63 -2.20 -7.80
N ARG A 42 -22.84 -2.71 -8.08
CA ARG A 42 -23.83 -2.11 -9.00
C ARG A 42 -23.26 -1.64 -10.35
N ASN A 43 -22.36 -2.42 -10.95
CA ASN A 43 -21.67 -2.13 -12.22
C ASN A 43 -20.67 -0.97 -12.17
N MET A 44 -20.33 -0.44 -11.00
CA MET A 44 -19.23 0.50 -10.85
C MET A 44 -17.95 -0.26 -10.43
N PRO A 45 -16.92 -0.33 -11.29
CA PRO A 45 -15.66 -0.95 -10.94
C PRO A 45 -14.88 -0.08 -9.94
N ALA A 46 -14.16 -0.73 -9.03
CA ALA A 46 -13.19 -0.06 -8.17
C ALA A 46 -11.99 0.42 -8.99
N VAL A 47 -11.34 1.48 -8.48
CA VAL A 47 -10.10 2.01 -9.04
C VAL A 47 -8.96 1.78 -8.06
N ILE A 48 -7.87 1.19 -8.52
CA ILE A 48 -6.67 0.93 -7.74
C ILE A 48 -5.57 1.86 -8.24
N THR A 49 -4.93 2.57 -7.31
CA THR A 49 -3.72 3.36 -7.58
C THR A 49 -2.65 3.01 -6.58
N THR A 50 -1.37 3.11 -6.97
CA THR A 50 -0.25 2.77 -6.08
C THR A 50 0.80 3.87 -6.04
N ALA A 51 1.44 4.00 -4.88
CA ALA A 51 2.56 4.91 -4.66
C ALA A 51 3.63 4.19 -3.83
N VAL A 52 4.90 4.48 -4.12
CA VAL A 52 6.04 3.92 -3.41
C VAL A 52 6.84 5.06 -2.80
N GLY A 53 6.93 5.07 -1.48
CA GLY A 53 7.88 5.88 -0.72
C GLY A 53 9.13 5.08 -0.39
N GLN A 54 10.11 5.74 0.23
CA GLN A 54 11.42 5.17 0.54
C GLN A 54 11.39 3.79 1.24
N MET A 55 10.38 3.54 2.07
CA MET A 55 10.26 2.31 2.87
C MET A 55 8.82 1.78 2.95
N VAL A 56 7.93 2.31 2.11
CA VAL A 56 6.50 2.01 2.20
C VAL A 56 5.90 1.92 0.81
N TYR A 57 5.14 0.87 0.59
CA TYR A 57 4.28 0.70 -0.56
C TYR A 57 2.86 1.02 -0.11
N LEU A 58 2.14 1.83 -0.89
CA LEU A 58 0.76 2.18 -0.61
C LEU A 58 -0.10 1.89 -1.84
N ALA A 59 -1.20 1.17 -1.64
CA ALA A 59 -2.27 1.05 -2.63
C ALA A 59 -3.52 1.74 -2.07
N ASN A 60 -4.13 2.59 -2.88
CA ASN A 60 -5.48 3.07 -2.63
C ASN A 60 -6.45 2.33 -3.56
N ILE A 61 -7.44 1.65 -2.97
CA ILE A 61 -8.53 0.97 -3.66
C ILE A 61 -9.82 1.75 -3.40
N ARG A 62 -10.28 2.47 -4.42
CA ARG A 62 -11.50 3.29 -4.35
C ARG A 62 -12.73 2.47 -4.69
N LEU A 63 -13.57 2.22 -3.70
CA LEU A 63 -14.88 1.57 -3.85
C LEU A 63 -15.94 2.65 -4.08
N LYS A 64 -15.93 3.24 -5.29
CA LYS A 64 -16.66 4.47 -5.63
C LYS A 64 -18.16 4.45 -5.26
N GLU A 65 -18.87 3.36 -5.56
CA GLU A 65 -20.31 3.25 -5.30
C GLU A 65 -20.67 3.27 -3.81
N VAL A 66 -19.72 2.93 -2.93
CA VAL A 66 -19.91 2.94 -1.47
C VAL A 66 -19.06 4.01 -0.79
N GLU A 67 -18.53 4.95 -1.56
CA GLU A 67 -17.78 6.13 -1.10
C GLU A 67 -16.67 5.80 -0.09
N THR A 68 -16.02 4.65 -0.27
CA THR A 68 -15.00 4.14 0.65
C THR A 68 -13.68 3.91 -0.07
N ASP A 69 -12.60 4.43 0.50
CA ASP A 69 -11.23 4.16 0.07
C ASP A 69 -10.61 3.14 1.03
N VAL A 70 -10.02 2.07 0.48
CA VAL A 70 -9.27 1.06 1.25
C VAL A 70 -7.78 1.26 0.99
N LEU A 71 -7.04 1.53 2.06
CA LEU A 71 -5.59 1.68 2.01
C LEU A 71 -4.90 0.38 2.40
N ILE A 72 -4.03 -0.11 1.53
CA ILE A 72 -3.09 -1.19 1.85
C ILE A 72 -1.70 -0.56 1.95
N THR A 73 -1.11 -0.60 3.13
CA THR A 73 0.26 -0.18 3.37
C THR A 73 1.14 -1.38 3.66
N ALA A 74 2.31 -1.43 3.04
CA ALA A 74 3.31 -2.46 3.28
C ALA A 74 4.65 -1.78 3.55
N TYR A 75 5.23 -2.02 4.72
CA TYR A 75 6.49 -1.43 5.13
C TYR A 75 7.65 -2.37 4.81
N GLU A 76 8.65 -1.84 4.11
CA GLU A 76 9.95 -2.49 3.99
C GLU A 76 10.71 -2.30 5.32
N THR A 77 11.32 -3.36 5.84
CA THR A 77 12.03 -3.28 7.12
C THR A 77 13.34 -2.50 6.99
N LEU A 78 13.63 -1.66 7.98
CA LEU A 78 14.95 -1.02 8.14
C LEU A 78 16.02 -2.10 8.36
N VAL A 79 16.88 -2.25 7.36
CA VAL A 79 18.09 -3.05 7.51
C VAL A 79 19.08 -2.26 8.35
N ILE A 80 19.36 -2.77 9.56
CA ILE A 80 20.46 -2.25 10.37
C ILE A 80 21.74 -2.41 9.55
N TYR A 81 22.50 -1.34 9.39
CA TYR A 81 23.76 -1.41 8.67
C TYR A 81 24.65 -2.49 9.32
N PRO A 82 25.10 -3.52 8.58
CA PRO A 82 25.76 -4.69 9.18
C PRO A 82 27.05 -4.36 9.95
N LEU A 83 27.68 -3.23 9.64
CA LEU A 83 28.90 -2.74 10.31
C LEU A 83 28.62 -1.65 11.35
N SER A 84 27.36 -1.43 11.72
CA SER A 84 27.02 -0.50 12.80
C SER A 84 27.36 -1.08 14.18
N GLU A 85 27.54 -0.19 15.16
CA GLU A 85 27.75 -0.57 16.56
C GLU A 85 26.57 -1.41 17.08
N SER A 86 25.34 -1.02 16.76
CA SER A 86 24.13 -1.78 17.12
C SER A 86 24.12 -3.19 16.56
N ALA A 87 24.50 -3.37 15.28
CA ALA A 87 24.59 -4.70 14.67
C ALA A 87 25.66 -5.56 15.36
N THR A 88 26.79 -4.95 15.73
CA THR A 88 27.89 -5.63 16.44
C THR A 88 27.45 -6.06 17.84
N ALA A 89 26.78 -5.19 18.59
CA ALA A 89 26.34 -5.46 19.95
C ALA A 89 25.37 -6.65 20.07
N VAL A 90 24.47 -6.81 19.09
CA VAL A 90 23.46 -7.88 19.11
C VAL A 90 23.85 -9.11 18.27
N GLY A 91 24.99 -9.05 17.57
CA GLY A 91 25.43 -10.14 16.68
C GLY A 91 24.47 -10.40 15.51
N ALA A 92 23.81 -9.35 14.99
CA ALA A 92 22.74 -9.49 13.99
C ALA A 92 23.19 -10.12 12.66
N GLY A 93 24.48 -10.04 12.34
CA GLY A 93 25.03 -10.51 11.07
C GLY A 93 24.60 -9.66 9.87
N MET A 94 24.93 -10.15 8.66
CA MET A 94 24.52 -9.53 7.40
C MET A 94 23.04 -9.81 7.16
N ALA A 95 22.24 -8.76 6.92
CA ALA A 95 20.88 -8.95 6.44
C ALA A 95 20.88 -9.62 5.07
N VAL A 96 20.10 -10.69 4.94
CA VAL A 96 19.92 -11.42 3.68
C VAL A 96 18.61 -10.95 3.04
N PRO A 97 18.62 -10.50 1.77
CA PRO A 97 17.39 -10.13 1.07
C PRO A 97 16.37 -11.26 1.08
N ALA A 98 15.07 -10.93 1.21
CA ALA A 98 13.99 -11.92 1.30
C ALA A 98 14.05 -12.96 0.17
N ALA A 99 14.25 -12.50 -1.08
CA ALA A 99 14.36 -13.36 -2.26
C ALA A 99 15.48 -14.41 -2.14
N GLN A 100 16.61 -14.06 -1.48
CA GLN A 100 17.74 -14.97 -1.28
C GLN A 100 17.50 -15.96 -0.13
N SER A 101 16.60 -15.61 0.80
CA SER A 101 16.16 -16.46 1.90
C SER A 101 14.99 -17.38 1.53
N GLY A 102 14.54 -17.37 0.27
CA GLY A 102 13.35 -18.12 -0.17
C GLY A 102 12.03 -17.54 0.37
N VAL A 103 12.05 -16.28 0.82
CA VAL A 103 10.88 -15.55 1.33
C VAL A 103 10.43 -14.56 0.26
N MET A 104 9.12 -14.36 0.13
CA MET A 104 8.56 -13.39 -0.81
C MET A 104 8.97 -11.96 -0.41
N PRO A 105 9.58 -11.17 -1.32
CA PRO A 105 9.89 -9.76 -1.08
C PRO A 105 8.64 -8.93 -0.78
N MET A 106 8.77 -7.87 0.02
CA MET A 106 7.63 -7.05 0.41
C MET A 106 6.91 -6.42 -0.79
N ALA A 107 7.66 -6.03 -1.84
CA ALA A 107 7.09 -5.55 -3.09
C ALA A 107 6.15 -6.58 -3.77
N GLU A 108 6.48 -7.87 -3.69
CA GLU A 108 5.63 -8.94 -4.23
C GLU A 108 4.43 -9.23 -3.32
N VAL A 109 4.63 -9.23 -2.00
CA VAL A 109 3.54 -9.33 -1.01
C VAL A 109 2.53 -8.21 -1.23
N PHE A 110 3.00 -6.98 -1.40
CA PHE A 110 2.19 -5.80 -1.67
C PHE A 110 1.39 -5.95 -2.96
N LYS A 111 2.03 -6.32 -4.07
CA LYS A 111 1.35 -6.56 -5.35
C LYS A 111 0.28 -7.63 -5.23
N LEU A 112 0.57 -8.71 -4.51
CA LEU A 112 -0.40 -9.80 -4.28
C LEU A 112 -1.57 -9.32 -3.43
N ALA A 113 -1.32 -8.57 -2.35
CA ALA A 113 -2.35 -8.03 -1.48
C ALA A 113 -3.30 -7.08 -2.25
N ALA A 114 -2.75 -6.15 -3.03
CA ALA A 114 -3.54 -5.22 -3.83
C ALA A 114 -4.34 -5.90 -4.95
N SER A 115 -3.73 -6.86 -5.66
CA SER A 115 -4.38 -7.54 -6.80
C SER A 115 -5.38 -8.64 -6.40
N SER A 116 -5.25 -9.20 -5.19
CA SER A 116 -6.13 -10.26 -4.69
C SER A 116 -7.23 -9.77 -3.74
N PHE A 117 -7.29 -8.46 -3.47
CA PHE A 117 -8.31 -7.86 -2.61
C PHE A 117 -9.72 -8.14 -3.15
N LYS A 118 -10.61 -8.60 -2.27
CA LYS A 118 -12.01 -8.94 -2.60
C LYS A 118 -12.95 -8.48 -1.49
N VAL A 119 -14.09 -7.95 -1.90
CA VAL A 119 -15.23 -7.74 -1.00
C VAL A 119 -16.23 -8.87 -1.20
N TYR A 120 -16.42 -9.70 -0.17
CA TYR A 120 -17.40 -10.79 -0.19
C TYR A 120 -18.79 -10.36 0.29
N LYS A 121 -18.86 -9.34 1.16
CA LYS A 121 -20.11 -8.83 1.73
C LYS A 121 -20.13 -7.31 1.66
N TRP A 122 -20.75 -6.78 0.61
CA TRP A 122 -20.88 -5.35 0.38
C TRP A 122 -21.76 -4.64 1.43
N SER A 123 -22.63 -5.37 2.12
CA SER A 123 -23.41 -4.84 3.25
C SER A 123 -22.55 -4.29 4.41
N LEU A 124 -21.25 -4.57 4.42
CA LEU A 124 -20.29 -3.97 5.35
C LEU A 124 -20.29 -2.44 5.27
N PHE A 125 -20.53 -1.87 4.08
CA PHE A 125 -20.45 -0.43 3.83
C PHE A 125 -21.78 0.31 4.08
N GLY A 126 -22.71 -0.28 4.84
CA GLY A 126 -23.97 0.35 5.25
C GLY A 126 -25.15 0.14 4.29
N SER A 127 -26.29 0.81 4.54
CA SER A 127 -27.55 0.58 3.81
C SER A 127 -27.50 1.00 2.33
N ALA A 128 -26.54 1.84 1.95
CA ALA A 128 -26.25 2.15 0.55
C ALA A 128 -25.94 0.88 -0.25
N ALA A 129 -25.46 -0.20 0.40
CA ALA A 129 -25.17 -1.50 -0.21
C ALA A 129 -26.32 -2.54 -0.10
N ALA A 130 -27.47 -2.16 0.47
CA ALA A 130 -28.61 -3.06 0.71
C ALA A 130 -29.76 -2.91 -0.29
N ALA A 131 -29.63 -2.06 -1.32
CA ALA A 131 -30.64 -1.86 -2.36
C ALA A 131 -30.24 -2.45 -3.72
#